data_AF-A0A382FFL1-F1
#
_entry.id   AF-A0A382FFL1-F1
#
_cell.length_a   1.000
_cell.length_b   1.000
_cell.length_c   1.000
_cell.angle_alpha   90.00
_cell.angle_beta   90.00
_cell.angle_gamma   90.00
#
_symmetry.space_group_name_H-M   'P 1'
#
loop_
_entity.id
_entity.type
_entity.pdbx_description
1 polymer ?
#
loop_
_entity_poly.entity_id
_entity_poly.type
_entity_poly.pdbx_seq_one_letter_code
_entity_poly.pdbx_strand_id
1 'polypeptide(L)'
;MIHSRQLRVIDKFSSYVRPDWDSEGITEDTLKFHAKNKGITVQDFKDKLNEFPPIEVVWPQFTAWVDKANYAKGHKNTFCAPISAGYNIIGFDNIITSRHCYEFGPTEKDKFRGENRPRLFSGVYSIDLLHHLWFWFENQKEPKNLKLTTMLEHMGVPEDTIAQAHEAAFDVEWCTKILIRLMKTQRWMTAWREEVQKRRLEFEDCFVGEFK
;
A
#
# COMPACT_ATOMS: atom_id res chain seq x y z
N MET A 1 3.82 -4.29 8.21
CA MET A 1 4.42 -5.48 7.57
C MET A 1 3.51 -6.68 7.76
N ILE A 2 3.22 -7.42 6.69
CA ILE A 2 2.33 -8.59 6.70
C ILE A 2 3.16 -9.84 6.39
N HIS A 3 3.00 -10.90 7.18
CA HIS A 3 3.62 -12.19 6.87
C HIS A 3 2.96 -12.82 5.65
N SER A 4 3.74 -13.10 4.59
CA SER A 4 3.21 -13.61 3.31
C SER A 4 2.41 -14.90 3.45
N ARG A 5 2.92 -15.91 4.17
CA ARG A 5 2.20 -17.19 4.36
C ARG A 5 1.03 -17.11 5.35
N GLN A 6 1.24 -16.51 6.52
CA GLN A 6 0.23 -16.52 7.59
C GLN A 6 -0.85 -15.44 7.44
N LEU A 7 -0.62 -14.42 6.58
CA LEU A 7 -1.53 -13.28 6.38
C LEU A 7 -1.97 -12.64 7.71
N ARG A 8 -0.95 -12.30 8.53
CA ARG A 8 -1.10 -11.53 9.76
C ARG A 8 -0.08 -10.41 9.81
N VAL A 9 -0.42 -9.34 10.52
CA VAL A 9 0.52 -8.25 10.80
C VAL A 9 1.61 -8.76 11.73
N ILE A 10 2.87 -8.48 11.40
CA ILE A 10 4.03 -8.90 12.20
C ILE A 10 4.86 -7.74 12.73
N ASP A 11 4.80 -6.58 12.09
CA ASP A 11 5.49 -5.38 12.53
C ASP A 11 4.79 -4.14 11.94
N LYS A 12 4.95 -2.97 12.57
CA LYS A 12 4.41 -1.68 12.13
C LYS A 12 5.51 -0.62 12.22
N PHE A 13 5.52 0.29 11.26
CA PHE A 13 6.36 1.48 11.26
C PHE A 13 5.48 2.69 10.97
N SER A 14 5.68 3.77 11.72
CA SER A 14 5.00 5.05 11.52
C SER A 14 5.90 6.15 12.00
N SER A 15 6.03 7.21 11.21
CA SER A 15 6.70 8.45 11.60
C SER A 15 6.03 9.59 10.86
N TYR A 16 5.91 10.73 11.53
CA TYR A 16 5.68 11.99 10.84
C TYR A 16 6.98 12.45 10.19
N VAL A 17 6.86 13.24 9.13
CA VAL A 17 7.98 13.81 8.38
C VAL A 17 7.72 15.29 8.23
N ARG A 18 8.74 16.11 8.51
CA ARG A 18 8.68 17.54 8.23
C ARG A 18 8.56 17.76 6.72
N PRO A 19 7.59 18.56 6.25
CA PRO A 19 7.46 18.85 4.84
C PRO A 19 8.70 19.56 4.29
N ASP A 20 8.99 19.31 3.02
CA ASP A 20 9.91 20.14 2.25
C ASP A 20 9.19 21.46 1.88
N TRP A 21 9.50 22.52 2.61
CA TRP A 21 8.87 23.83 2.43
C TRP A 21 9.16 24.46 1.06
N ASP A 22 10.18 23.99 0.34
CA ASP A 22 10.51 24.46 -1.01
C ASP A 22 9.70 23.72 -2.09
N SER A 23 8.90 22.73 -1.72
CA SER A 23 8.04 21.98 -2.64
C SER A 23 6.88 22.83 -3.17
N GLU A 24 6.77 22.92 -4.51
CA GLU A 24 5.65 23.60 -5.20
C GLU A 24 4.26 23.03 -4.82
N GLY A 25 4.20 21.82 -4.26
CA GLY A 25 2.95 21.19 -3.81
C GLY A 25 2.38 21.79 -2.52
N ILE A 26 3.16 22.59 -1.78
CA ILE A 26 2.72 23.18 -0.51
C ILE A 26 2.14 24.57 -0.76
N THR A 27 0.84 24.60 -1.03
CA THR A 27 0.10 25.85 -1.22
C THR A 27 -0.53 26.32 0.09
N GLU A 28 -0.80 27.62 0.18
CA GLU A 28 -1.51 28.22 1.31
C GLU A 28 -2.92 27.60 1.49
N ASP A 29 -3.59 27.23 0.40
CA ASP A 29 -4.90 26.59 0.45
C ASP A 29 -4.84 25.19 1.06
N THR A 30 -3.82 24.40 0.71
CA THR A 30 -3.55 23.10 1.33
C THR A 30 -3.33 23.25 2.83
N LEU A 31 -2.53 24.23 3.25
CA LEU A 31 -2.26 24.48 4.66
C LEU A 31 -3.51 24.94 5.42
N LYS A 32 -4.32 25.83 4.85
CA LYS A 32 -5.60 26.27 5.42
C LYS A 32 -6.58 25.11 5.57
N PHE A 33 -6.67 24.24 4.58
CA PHE A 33 -7.52 23.05 4.64
C PHE A 33 -7.14 22.14 5.81
N HIS A 34 -5.86 21.80 5.96
CA HIS A 34 -5.40 20.93 7.04
C HIS A 34 -5.49 21.59 8.42
N ALA A 35 -5.17 22.88 8.54
CA ALA A 35 -5.31 23.63 9.78
C ALA A 35 -6.78 23.69 10.24
N LYS A 36 -7.71 23.96 9.32
CA LYS A 36 -9.16 23.95 9.57
C LYS A 36 -9.64 22.58 10.08
N ASN A 37 -9.22 21.48 9.44
CA ASN A 37 -9.61 20.14 9.85
C ASN A 37 -9.08 19.75 11.24
N LYS A 38 -7.98 20.38 11.67
CA LYS A 38 -7.38 20.16 13.01
C LYS A 38 -7.82 21.22 14.04
N GLY A 39 -8.64 22.19 13.66
CA GLY A 39 -9.14 23.23 14.56
C GLY A 39 -8.06 24.19 15.10
N ILE A 40 -6.96 24.36 14.37
CA ILE A 40 -5.82 25.19 14.75
C ILE A 40 -5.53 26.27 13.70
N THR A 41 -4.71 27.27 14.03
CA THR A 41 -4.29 28.26 13.04
C THR A 41 -3.29 27.67 12.05
N VAL A 42 -3.14 28.30 10.87
CA VAL A 42 -2.11 27.91 9.89
C VAL A 42 -0.71 28.02 10.48
N GLN A 43 -0.46 29.02 11.33
CA GLN A 43 0.85 29.21 11.96
C GLN A 43 1.14 28.09 12.96
N ASP A 44 0.20 27.78 13.87
CA ASP A 44 0.34 26.67 14.81
C ASP A 44 0.53 25.33 14.09
N PHE A 45 -0.14 25.16 12.94
CA PHE A 45 0.05 23.99 12.09
C PHE A 45 1.46 23.91 11.52
N LYS A 46 2.00 25.00 10.95
CA LYS A 46 3.39 25.06 10.46
C LYS A 46 4.39 24.79 11.57
N ASP A 47 4.20 25.40 12.73
CA ASP A 47 5.09 25.23 13.89
C ASP A 47 5.12 23.76 14.33
N LYS A 48 3.96 23.11 14.40
CA LYS A 48 3.87 21.67 14.67
C LYS A 48 4.56 20.81 13.62
N LEU A 49 4.42 21.13 12.33
CA LEU A 49 5.09 20.39 11.25
C LEU A 49 6.62 20.52 11.33
N ASN A 50 7.13 21.66 11.82
CA ASN A 50 8.57 21.91 11.99
C ASN A 50 9.21 21.10 13.13
N GLU A 51 8.41 20.62 14.09
CA GLU A 51 8.88 19.73 15.17
C GLU A 51 9.20 18.31 14.67
N PHE A 52 8.67 17.92 13.51
CA PHE A 52 8.89 16.59 12.97
C PHE A 52 10.30 16.40 12.40
N PRO A 53 10.83 15.17 12.42
CA PRO A 53 12.13 14.90 11.83
C PRO A 53 12.09 15.11 10.31
N PRO A 54 13.20 15.56 9.70
CA PRO A 54 13.28 15.70 8.25
C PRO A 54 13.37 14.32 7.58
N ILE A 55 13.07 14.26 6.29
CA ILE A 55 12.96 13.00 5.54
C ILE A 55 14.27 12.19 5.55
N GLU A 56 15.41 12.87 5.54
CA GLU A 56 16.75 12.29 5.58
C GLU A 56 17.02 11.50 6.85
N VAL A 57 16.29 11.80 7.93
CA VAL A 57 16.36 11.05 9.20
C VAL A 57 15.38 9.89 9.19
N VAL A 58 14.15 10.10 8.71
CA VAL A 58 13.08 9.09 8.75
C VAL A 58 13.30 8.00 7.70
N TRP A 59 13.77 8.38 6.52
CA TRP A 59 13.87 7.47 5.38
C TRP A 59 14.85 6.31 5.60
N PRO A 60 16.07 6.50 6.16
CA PRO A 60 16.92 5.38 6.54
C PRO A 60 16.27 4.45 7.57
N GLN A 61 15.47 4.96 8.51
CA GLN A 61 14.76 4.15 9.49
C GLN A 61 13.66 3.30 8.82
N PHE A 62 12.90 3.90 7.91
CA PHE A 62 11.88 3.21 7.12
C PHE A 62 12.50 2.12 6.25
N THR A 63 13.55 2.43 5.50
CA THR A 63 14.20 1.46 4.61
C THR A 63 14.85 0.32 5.39
N ALA A 64 15.47 0.59 6.54
CA ALA A 64 15.97 -0.44 7.45
C ALA A 64 14.84 -1.32 8.00
N TRP A 65 13.67 -0.73 8.29
CA TRP A 65 12.49 -1.49 8.71
C TRP A 65 11.94 -2.39 7.60
N VAL A 66 11.82 -1.90 6.36
CA VAL A 66 11.41 -2.71 5.19
C VAL A 66 12.40 -3.85 4.96
N ASP A 67 13.69 -3.58 5.08
CA ASP A 67 14.76 -4.53 4.84
C ASP A 67 14.74 -5.74 5.81
N LYS A 68 14.11 -5.61 6.98
CA LYS A 68 13.85 -6.76 7.88
C LYS A 68 13.03 -7.87 7.21
N ALA A 69 12.18 -7.52 6.23
CA ALA A 69 11.38 -8.47 5.46
C ALA A 69 12.13 -9.03 4.24
N ASN A 70 13.30 -8.50 3.90
CA ASN A 70 14.09 -9.01 2.79
C ASN A 70 14.74 -10.34 3.20
N TYR A 71 14.36 -11.44 2.56
CA TYR A 71 14.86 -12.76 2.92
C TYR A 71 16.28 -13.03 2.40
N ALA A 72 16.79 -12.23 1.45
CA ALA A 72 18.13 -12.38 0.92
C ALA A 72 19.16 -11.64 1.79
N LYS A 73 19.76 -12.36 2.75
CA LYS A 73 20.73 -11.82 3.72
C LYS A 73 22.12 -11.42 3.16
N GLY A 74 22.30 -11.36 1.83
CA GLY A 74 23.61 -11.04 1.22
C GLY A 74 23.56 -10.55 -0.23
N HIS A 75 22.58 -11.01 -1.02
CA HIS A 75 22.33 -10.51 -2.38
C HIS A 75 20.99 -9.79 -2.44
N LYS A 76 20.93 -8.61 -1.81
CA LYS A 76 19.74 -7.77 -1.79
C LYS A 76 19.53 -7.17 -3.17
N ASN A 77 18.58 -7.73 -3.91
CA ASN A 77 18.11 -7.21 -5.18
C ASN A 77 16.59 -7.10 -5.18
N THR A 78 16.05 -6.43 -6.20
CA THR A 78 14.59 -6.26 -6.41
C THR A 78 13.81 -7.58 -6.51
N PHE A 79 14.43 -8.73 -6.81
CA PHE A 79 13.71 -10.01 -6.90
C PHE A 79 13.46 -10.64 -5.53
N CYS A 80 14.30 -10.33 -4.55
CA CYS A 80 14.17 -10.81 -3.17
C CYS A 80 13.56 -9.75 -2.23
N ALA A 81 13.32 -8.55 -2.74
CA ALA A 81 12.76 -7.46 -1.97
C ALA A 81 11.29 -7.72 -1.57
N PRO A 82 10.82 -7.14 -0.45
CA PRO A 82 9.43 -7.24 -0.02
C PRO A 82 8.45 -6.71 -1.09
N ILE A 83 7.25 -7.28 -1.13
CA ILE A 83 6.19 -6.85 -2.06
C ILE A 83 5.51 -5.59 -1.48
N SER A 84 5.43 -4.51 -2.25
CA SER A 84 4.61 -3.35 -1.87
C SER A 84 3.12 -3.69 -1.98
N ALA A 85 2.35 -3.25 -1.00
CA ALA A 85 0.92 -3.48 -0.95
C ALA A 85 0.19 -2.33 -0.27
N GLY A 86 -0.97 -1.93 -0.81
CA GLY A 86 -1.75 -0.80 -0.31
C GLY A 86 -2.87 -0.42 -1.26
N TYR A 87 -3.52 0.72 -1.05
CA TYR A 87 -4.61 1.22 -1.89
C TYR A 87 -4.07 2.19 -2.94
N ASN A 88 -4.24 1.89 -4.23
CA ASN A 88 -3.84 2.78 -5.32
C ASN A 88 -2.33 3.11 -5.33
N ILE A 89 -1.51 2.18 -4.84
CA ILE A 89 -0.06 2.36 -4.69
C ILE A 89 0.65 2.53 -6.03
N ILE A 90 0.12 1.96 -7.12
CA ILE A 90 0.78 2.04 -8.43
C ILE A 90 0.76 3.47 -8.96
N GLY A 91 -0.36 4.18 -8.79
CA GLY A 91 -0.52 5.56 -9.25
C GLY A 91 0.05 6.62 -8.30
N PHE A 92 0.35 6.26 -7.05
CA PHE A 92 0.68 7.22 -5.99
C PHE A 92 1.91 6.79 -5.18
N ASP A 93 1.74 5.92 -4.17
CA ASP A 93 2.77 5.62 -3.17
C ASP A 93 4.07 5.07 -3.76
N ASN A 94 3.99 4.19 -4.76
CA ASN A 94 5.17 3.62 -5.40
C ASN A 94 5.95 4.70 -6.17
N ILE A 95 5.30 5.73 -6.71
CA ILE A 95 5.97 6.86 -7.38
C ILE A 95 6.73 7.69 -6.33
N ILE A 96 6.07 8.02 -5.22
CA ILE A 96 6.68 8.78 -4.11
C ILE A 96 7.88 8.00 -3.54
N THR A 97 7.69 6.71 -3.25
CA THR A 97 8.74 5.82 -2.76
C THR A 97 9.91 5.73 -3.74
N SER A 98 9.62 5.65 -5.05
CA SER A 98 10.67 5.57 -6.07
C SER A 98 11.51 6.84 -6.11
N ARG A 99 10.89 8.02 -6.03
CA ARG A 99 11.60 9.32 -5.95
C ARG A 99 12.53 9.35 -4.74
N HIS A 100 12.04 8.98 -3.57
CA HIS A 100 12.86 8.91 -2.35
C HIS A 100 13.98 7.87 -2.45
N CYS A 101 13.75 6.74 -3.14
CA CYS A 101 14.83 5.79 -3.41
C CYS A 101 15.92 6.37 -4.29
N TYR A 102 15.57 7.17 -5.30
CA TYR A 102 16.55 7.82 -6.16
C TYR A 102 17.35 8.89 -5.43
N GLU A 103 16.70 9.64 -4.54
CA GLU A 103 17.30 10.74 -3.80
C GLU A 103 18.15 10.27 -2.61
N PHE A 104 17.63 9.33 -1.82
CA PHE A 104 18.21 8.92 -0.54
C PHE A 104 18.65 7.44 -0.52
N GLY A 105 18.47 6.70 -1.61
CA GLY A 105 18.66 5.25 -1.67
C GLY A 105 17.49 4.47 -1.06
N PRO A 106 17.44 3.13 -1.13
CA PRO A 106 18.38 2.28 -1.83
C PRO A 106 18.03 2.14 -3.33
N THR A 107 19.05 2.20 -4.18
CA THR A 107 18.99 1.82 -5.60
C THR A 107 19.89 0.61 -5.89
N GLU A 108 19.67 -0.04 -7.03
CA GLU A 108 20.59 -1.01 -7.64
C GLU A 108 20.83 -0.66 -9.11
N LYS A 109 21.98 -1.07 -9.65
CA LYS A 109 22.25 -1.00 -11.08
C LYS A 109 21.51 -2.11 -11.81
N ASP A 110 20.63 -1.74 -12.73
CA ASP A 110 19.99 -2.67 -13.65
C ASP A 110 21.03 -3.20 -14.64
N LYS A 111 21.28 -4.51 -14.63
CA LYS A 111 22.28 -5.13 -15.50
C LYS A 111 21.89 -5.15 -16.98
N PHE A 112 20.59 -5.07 -17.28
CA PHE A 112 20.07 -5.10 -18.65
C PHE A 112 19.98 -3.70 -19.25
N ARG A 113 19.58 -2.71 -18.44
CA ARG A 113 19.38 -1.32 -18.89
C ARG A 113 20.57 -0.40 -18.62
N GLY A 114 21.47 -0.79 -17.71
CA GLY A 114 22.63 0.02 -17.32
C GLY A 114 22.32 1.18 -16.36
N GLU A 115 21.04 1.44 -16.09
CA GLU A 115 20.54 2.53 -15.25
C GLU A 115 20.35 2.09 -13.79
N ASN A 116 20.34 3.05 -12.86
CA ASN A 116 19.94 2.78 -11.48
C ASN A 116 18.42 2.67 -11.38
N ARG A 117 17.94 1.75 -10.54
CA ARG A 117 16.52 1.60 -10.22
C ARG A 117 16.30 1.44 -8.71
N PRO A 118 15.13 1.85 -8.18
CA PRO A 118 14.77 1.61 -6.78
C PRO A 118 14.81 0.11 -6.46
N ARG A 119 15.36 -0.25 -5.29
CA ARG A 119 15.43 -1.66 -4.85
C ARG A 119 14.71 -1.97 -3.54
N LEU A 120 13.95 -1.00 -3.01
CA LEU A 120 13.30 -1.14 -1.72
C LEU A 120 12.20 -2.22 -1.74
N PHE A 121 11.43 -2.28 -2.82
CA PHE A 121 10.34 -3.24 -3.02
C PHE A 121 10.59 -4.13 -4.23
N SER A 122 9.77 -5.18 -4.34
CA SER A 122 9.85 -6.15 -5.42
C SER A 122 9.68 -5.48 -6.78
N GLY A 123 10.59 -5.76 -7.70
CA GLY A 123 10.49 -5.31 -9.09
C GLY A 123 9.54 -6.15 -9.95
N VAL A 124 9.01 -7.24 -9.40
CA VAL A 124 8.15 -8.20 -10.12
C VAL A 124 6.71 -8.14 -9.62
N TYR A 125 6.53 -8.05 -8.30
CA TYR A 125 5.21 -8.15 -7.68
C TYR A 125 4.87 -6.87 -6.92
N SER A 126 3.64 -6.42 -7.08
CA SER A 126 2.98 -5.43 -6.23
C SER A 126 1.53 -5.85 -6.03
N ILE A 127 0.93 -5.47 -4.90
CA ILE A 127 -0.49 -5.74 -4.63
C ILE A 127 -1.21 -4.41 -4.44
N ASP A 128 -1.78 -3.93 -5.53
CA ASP A 128 -2.67 -2.77 -5.49
C ASP A 128 -4.09 -3.23 -5.14
N LEU A 129 -4.55 -2.84 -3.96
CA LEU A 129 -5.86 -3.19 -3.44
C LEU A 129 -6.98 -2.59 -4.28
N LEU A 130 -6.78 -1.44 -4.92
CA LEU A 130 -7.78 -0.85 -5.81
C LEU A 130 -8.00 -1.74 -7.05
N HIS A 131 -6.91 -2.21 -7.67
CA HIS A 131 -7.00 -3.18 -8.78
C HIS A 131 -7.62 -4.50 -8.32
N HIS A 132 -7.23 -4.96 -7.13
CA HIS A 132 -7.77 -6.19 -6.58
C HIS A 132 -9.28 -6.09 -6.39
N LEU A 133 -9.77 -5.00 -5.81
CA LEU A 133 -11.19 -4.72 -5.64
C LEU A 133 -11.92 -4.57 -6.98
N TRP A 134 -11.30 -3.96 -7.98
CA TRP A 134 -11.90 -3.84 -9.31
C TRP A 134 -12.30 -5.21 -9.88
N PHE A 135 -11.43 -6.23 -9.78
CA PHE A 135 -11.77 -7.59 -10.23
C PHE A 135 -12.96 -8.22 -9.50
N TRP A 136 -13.32 -7.75 -8.30
CA TRP A 136 -14.49 -8.25 -7.56
C TRP A 136 -15.78 -7.49 -7.88
N PHE A 137 -15.67 -6.21 -8.27
CA PHE A 137 -16.80 -5.29 -8.31
C PHE A 137 -17.04 -4.65 -9.69
N GLU A 138 -16.25 -4.96 -10.73
CA GLU A 138 -16.35 -4.30 -12.04
C GLU A 138 -17.72 -4.40 -12.72
N ASN A 139 -18.43 -5.52 -12.53
CA ASN A 139 -19.78 -5.75 -13.07
C ASN A 139 -20.88 -5.65 -11.98
N GLN A 140 -20.58 -5.00 -10.86
CA GLN A 140 -21.56 -4.82 -9.77
C GLN A 140 -22.13 -3.40 -9.80
N LYS A 141 -23.43 -3.27 -9.50
CA LYS A 141 -24.07 -1.95 -9.37
C LYS A 141 -23.63 -1.21 -8.10
N GLU A 142 -23.30 -1.97 -7.06
CA GLU A 142 -22.80 -1.48 -5.79
C GLU A 142 -21.44 -2.12 -5.50
N PRO A 143 -20.46 -1.38 -4.97
CA PRO A 143 -20.56 0.02 -4.56
C PRO A 143 -20.48 1.02 -5.72
N LYS A 144 -21.05 2.21 -5.54
CA LYS A 144 -21.00 3.34 -6.50
C LYS A 144 -19.60 3.62 -7.08
N ASN A 145 -18.55 3.47 -6.26
CA ASN A 145 -17.17 3.62 -6.67
C ASN A 145 -16.24 2.86 -5.72
N LEU A 146 -14.98 2.71 -6.12
CA LEU A 146 -13.96 1.98 -5.36
C LEU A 146 -13.07 2.91 -4.54
N LYS A 147 -13.56 4.03 -3.99
CA LYS A 147 -12.80 4.78 -2.97
C LYS A 147 -12.78 3.99 -1.67
N LEU A 148 -11.70 4.09 -0.89
CA LEU A 148 -11.56 3.33 0.35
C LEU A 148 -12.75 3.53 1.30
N THR A 149 -13.19 4.78 1.53
CA THR A 149 -14.33 5.07 2.40
C THR A 149 -15.64 4.45 1.90
N THR A 150 -15.92 4.52 0.60
CA THR A 150 -17.09 3.87 -0.02
C THR A 150 -17.03 2.35 0.11
N MET A 151 -15.84 1.76 -0.03
CA MET A 151 -15.65 0.33 0.18
C MET A 151 -15.85 -0.07 1.64
N LEU A 152 -15.37 0.74 2.60
CA LEU A 152 -15.57 0.49 4.03
C LEU A 152 -17.04 0.54 4.41
N GLU A 153 -17.77 1.53 3.91
CA GLU A 153 -19.22 1.64 4.07
C GLU A 153 -19.92 0.40 3.49
N HIS A 154 -19.59 0.01 2.26
CA HIS A 154 -20.14 -1.17 1.60
C HIS A 154 -19.83 -2.47 2.37
N MET A 155 -18.68 -2.55 3.03
CA MET A 155 -18.28 -3.69 3.88
C MET A 155 -18.90 -3.65 5.29
N GLY A 156 -19.77 -2.67 5.58
CA GLY A 156 -20.49 -2.54 6.84
C GLY A 156 -19.64 -1.97 7.99
N VAL A 157 -18.60 -1.20 7.70
CA VAL A 157 -17.84 -0.48 8.73
C VAL A 157 -18.69 0.70 9.25
N PRO A 158 -18.85 0.86 10.57
CA PRO A 158 -19.62 1.95 11.16
C PRO A 158 -19.14 3.35 10.73
N GLU A 159 -20.08 4.27 10.51
CA GLU A 159 -19.79 5.64 10.04
C GLU A 159 -18.89 6.43 10.99
N ASP A 160 -19.08 6.28 12.30
CA ASP A 160 -18.24 6.87 13.35
C ASP A 160 -16.79 6.40 13.27
N THR A 161 -16.56 5.18 12.80
CA THR A 161 -15.23 4.66 12.51
C THR A 161 -14.68 5.25 11.22
N ILE A 162 -15.50 5.36 10.18
CA ILE A 162 -15.11 5.96 8.88
C ILE A 162 -14.77 7.46 9.04
N ALA A 163 -15.36 8.16 10.00
CA ALA A 163 -15.05 9.56 10.29
C ALA A 163 -13.57 9.81 10.65
N GLN A 164 -12.82 8.77 11.04
CA GLN A 164 -11.37 8.82 11.28
C GLN A 164 -10.53 8.63 10.01
N ALA A 165 -11.16 8.43 8.85
CA ALA A 165 -10.49 8.45 7.55
C ALA A 165 -9.74 9.78 7.36
N HIS A 166 -8.71 9.77 6.50
CA HIS A 166 -7.77 10.88 6.26
C HIS A 166 -6.57 10.97 7.22
N GLU A 167 -6.45 10.07 8.18
CA GLU A 167 -5.18 9.83 8.88
C GLU A 167 -4.48 8.62 8.25
N ALA A 168 -3.21 8.78 7.85
CA ALA A 168 -2.48 7.75 7.10
C ALA A 168 -2.44 6.40 7.84
N ALA A 169 -2.34 6.41 9.17
CA ALA A 169 -2.36 5.20 9.98
C ALA A 169 -3.70 4.45 9.90
N PHE A 170 -4.82 5.17 9.85
CA PHE A 170 -6.15 4.59 9.69
C PHE A 170 -6.28 3.91 8.32
N ASP A 171 -5.88 4.62 7.26
CA ASP A 171 -5.95 4.09 5.89
C ASP A 171 -5.09 2.83 5.76
N VAL A 172 -3.85 2.84 6.26
CA VAL A 172 -2.97 1.66 6.26
C VAL A 172 -3.57 0.49 7.04
N GLU A 173 -4.19 0.74 8.18
CA GLU A 173 -4.83 -0.30 8.99
C GLU A 173 -5.99 -0.97 8.25
N TRP A 174 -6.88 -0.18 7.67
CA TRP A 174 -8.04 -0.71 6.97
C TRP A 174 -7.68 -1.39 5.66
N CYS A 175 -6.75 -0.81 4.90
CA CYS A 175 -6.19 -1.46 3.71
C CYS A 175 -5.58 -2.81 4.07
N THR A 176 -4.85 -2.89 5.19
CA THR A 176 -4.27 -4.14 5.69
C THR A 176 -5.36 -5.18 6.02
N LYS A 177 -6.43 -4.78 6.70
CA LYS A 177 -7.56 -5.68 7.04
C LYS A 177 -8.25 -6.22 5.80
N ILE A 178 -8.58 -5.35 4.84
CA ILE A 178 -9.24 -5.73 3.58
C ILE A 178 -8.32 -6.65 2.78
N LEU A 179 -7.06 -6.27 2.57
CA LEU A 179 -6.09 -7.08 1.83
C LEU A 179 -5.95 -8.48 2.43
N ILE A 180 -5.76 -8.58 3.75
CA ILE A 180 -5.67 -9.88 4.44
C ILE A 180 -6.93 -10.70 4.20
N ARG A 181 -8.12 -10.09 4.28
CA ARG A 181 -9.39 -10.77 4.05
C ARG A 181 -9.49 -11.30 2.62
N LEU A 182 -9.25 -10.46 1.62
CA LEU A 182 -9.32 -10.86 0.20
C LEU A 182 -8.31 -11.96 -0.13
N MET A 183 -7.07 -11.83 0.35
CA MET A 183 -6.02 -12.84 0.14
C MET A 183 -6.39 -14.18 0.81
N LYS A 184 -6.98 -14.16 2.01
CA LYS A 184 -7.50 -15.38 2.66
C LYS A 184 -8.64 -16.00 1.85
N THR A 185 -9.57 -15.19 1.36
CA THR A 185 -10.67 -15.66 0.51
C THR A 185 -10.15 -16.30 -0.78
N GLN A 186 -9.22 -15.66 -1.49
CA GLN A 186 -8.62 -16.22 -2.70
C GLN A 186 -7.91 -17.55 -2.46
N ARG A 187 -7.13 -17.65 -1.38
CA ARG A 187 -6.49 -18.91 -0.99
C ARG A 187 -7.50 -19.98 -0.64
N TRP A 188 -8.57 -19.60 0.05
CA TRP A 188 -9.65 -20.52 0.38
C TRP A 188 -10.32 -21.06 -0.89
N MET A 189 -10.69 -20.20 -1.85
CA MET A 189 -11.32 -20.61 -3.11
C MET A 189 -10.44 -21.52 -3.96
N THR A 190 -9.12 -21.36 -3.89
CA THR A 190 -8.16 -22.14 -4.69
C THR A 190 -7.56 -23.32 -3.93
N ALA A 191 -7.93 -23.52 -2.66
CA ALA A 191 -7.39 -24.59 -1.82
C ALA A 191 -7.76 -25.97 -2.37
N TRP A 192 -6.76 -26.85 -2.40
CA TRP A 192 -6.95 -28.28 -2.65
C TRP A 192 -7.65 -28.94 -1.47
N ARG A 193 -8.58 -29.84 -1.75
CA ARG A 193 -9.30 -30.64 -0.75
C ARG A 193 -9.02 -32.11 -1.01
N GLU A 194 -8.21 -32.70 -0.14
CA GLU A 194 -7.77 -34.10 -0.26
C GLU A 194 -8.96 -35.07 -0.28
N GLU A 195 -9.96 -34.83 0.56
CA GLU A 195 -11.16 -35.66 0.70
C GLU A 195 -12.01 -35.79 -0.58
N VAL A 196 -11.98 -34.76 -1.45
CA VAL A 196 -12.68 -34.79 -2.74
C VAL A 196 -11.71 -34.76 -3.93
N GLN A 197 -10.40 -34.84 -3.68
CA GLN A 197 -9.30 -34.71 -4.65
C GLN A 197 -9.51 -33.61 -5.70
N LYS A 198 -9.98 -32.44 -5.24
CA LYS A 198 -10.40 -31.34 -6.10
C LYS A 198 -10.16 -29.99 -5.46
N ARG A 199 -10.12 -28.93 -6.26
CA ARG A 199 -10.11 -27.55 -5.75
C ARG A 199 -11.54 -27.11 -5.43
N ARG A 200 -11.70 -26.10 -4.56
CA ARG A 200 -13.04 -25.53 -4.28
C ARG A 200 -13.63 -24.81 -5.49
N LEU A 201 -12.81 -24.09 -6.23
CA LEU A 201 -13.17 -23.48 -7.51
C LEU A 201 -12.48 -24.26 -8.62
N GLU A 202 -13.28 -24.87 -9.48
CA GLU A 202 -12.86 -25.51 -10.73
C GLU A 202 -13.51 -24.78 -11.90
N PHE A 203 -12.77 -24.70 -13.00
CA PHE A 203 -13.21 -24.07 -14.23
C PHE A 203 -13.64 -25.19 -15.19
N GLU A 204 -14.93 -25.26 -15.55
CA GLU A 204 -15.43 -26.23 -16.53
C GLU A 204 -15.07 -25.76 -17.96
N ASP A 205 -14.47 -26.62 -18.77
CA ASP A 205 -14.25 -26.45 -20.22
C ASP A 205 -13.40 -25.24 -20.71
N CYS A 206 -12.65 -24.57 -19.84
CA CYS A 206 -12.16 -23.20 -20.08
C CYS A 206 -11.00 -22.96 -21.08
N PHE A 207 -10.58 -23.93 -21.89
CA PHE A 207 -9.61 -23.67 -22.98
C PHE A 207 -9.90 -24.46 -24.26
N VAL A 208 -11.04 -25.14 -24.34
CA VAL A 208 -11.42 -25.96 -25.48
C VAL A 208 -12.93 -25.80 -25.71
N GLY A 209 -13.30 -24.89 -26.63
CA GLY A 209 -14.69 -24.56 -26.96
C GLY A 209 -14.84 -23.13 -27.49
N GLU A 210 -15.98 -22.82 -28.10
CA GLU A 210 -16.31 -21.45 -28.49
C GLU A 210 -16.76 -20.65 -27.24
N PHE A 211 -16.06 -19.55 -26.95
CA PHE A 211 -16.52 -18.56 -25.97
C PHE A 211 -17.80 -17.92 -26.52
N LYS A 212 -18.95 -18.19 -25.89
CA LYS A 212 -20.24 -17.60 -26.26
C LYS A 212 -20.38 -16.19 -25.72
#